data_AF-A0A1F3C6Q0-F1
#
_entry.id   AF-A0A1F3C6Q0-F1
#
_cell.length_a   1.000
_cell.length_b   1.000
_cell.length_c   1.000
_cell.angle_alpha   90.00
_cell.angle_beta   90.00
_cell.angle_gamma   90.00
#
_symmetry.space_group_name_H-M   'P 1'
#
loop_
_entity.id
_entity.type
_entity.pdbx_description
1 polymer ?
#
loop_
_entity_poly.entity_id
_entity_poly.type
_entity_poly.pdbx_seq_one_letter_code
_entity_poly.pdbx_strand_id
1 'polypeptide(L)' 'MNKEFDNVYWNDLKIKLKLKYSQLTNADLQFRHGTQDDLLRMIANRLGKTRRELQVIIDNL' A
#
# COMPACT_ATOMS: atom_id res chain seq x y z
N MET A 1 8.53 7.62 18.38
CA MET A 1 8.73 8.36 17.11
C MET A 1 7.43 8.32 16.34
N ASN A 2 6.59 9.34 16.51
CA ASN A 2 5.39 9.51 15.71
C ASN A 2 5.86 10.09 14.38
N LYS A 3 6.24 9.20 13.45
CA LYS A 3 6.50 9.61 12.09
C LYS A 3 5.15 10.04 11.53
N GLU A 4 4.98 11.34 11.36
CA GLU A 4 4.11 11.87 10.31
C GLU A 4 4.52 11.11 9.05
N PHE A 5 3.75 10.09 8.71
CA PHE A 5 3.98 9.25 7.55
C PHE A 5 3.62 10.10 6.33
N ASP A 6 4.58 10.90 5.91
CA ASP A 6 4.49 11.88 4.85
C ASP A 6 3.84 11.27 3.62
N ASN A 7 2.87 12.00 3.05
CA ASN A 7 2.19 11.63 1.81
C ASN A 7 3.15 11.24 0.66
N VAL A 8 4.40 11.71 0.72
CA VAL A 8 5.49 11.37 -0.20
C VAL A 8 5.85 9.88 -0.12
N TYR A 9 6.05 9.33 1.08
CA TYR A 9 6.41 7.92 1.26
C TYR A 9 5.32 6.99 0.70
N TRP A 10 4.05 7.33 0.94
CA TRP A 10 2.93 6.53 0.44
C TRP A 10 2.77 6.60 -1.07
N ASN A 11 3.07 7.74 -1.68
CA ASN A 11 3.08 7.85 -3.13
C ASN A 11 4.19 7.00 -3.75
N ASP A 12 5.39 7.00 -3.17
CA ASP A 12 6.49 6.14 -3.62
C ASP A 12 6.18 4.66 -3.44
N LEU A 13 5.65 4.28 -2.28
CA LEU A 13 5.24 2.91 -1.98
C LEU A 13 4.19 2.39 -2.98
N LYS A 14 3.19 3.22 -3.31
CA LYS A 14 2.18 2.88 -4.33
C LYS A 14 2.80 2.65 -5.70
N ILE A 15 3.78 3.47 -6.10
CA ILE A 15 4.50 3.29 -7.37
C ILE A 15 5.27 1.96 -7.35
N LYS A 16 6.05 1.70 -6.30
CA LYS A 16 6.81 0.45 -6.15
C LYS A 16 5.92 -0.79 -6.15
N LEU A 17 4.80 -0.75 -5.42
CA LEU A 17 3.82 -1.84 -5.40
C LEU A 17 3.18 -2.05 -6.77
N LYS A 18 2.84 -0.99 -7.51
CA LYS A 18 2.30 -1.10 -8.86
C LYS A 18 3.32 -1.68 -9.86
N LEU A 19 4.60 -1.33 -9.72
CA LEU A 19 5.68 -1.93 -10.53
C LEU A 19 5.84 -3.42 -10.22
N LYS A 20 5.75 -3.81 -8.95
CA LYS A 20 5.88 -5.22 -8.51
C LYS A 20 4.65 -6.07 -8.80
N TYR A 21 3.46 -5.47 -8.74
CA TYR A 21 2.18 -6.14 -8.88
C TYR A 21 1.36 -5.47 -9.99
N SER A 22 1.49 -6.00 -11.21
CA SER A 22 0.75 -5.53 -12.41
C SER A 22 -0.78 -5.63 -12.27
N GLN A 23 -1.26 -6.43 -11.32
CA GLN A 23 -2.69 -6.56 -10.98
C GLN A 23 -3.25 -5.36 -10.19
N LEU A 24 -2.39 -4.51 -9.60
CA LEU A 24 -2.82 -3.32 -8.87
C LEU A 24 -3.05 -2.17 -9.85
N THR A 25 -4.29 -1.68 -9.92
CA THR A 25 -4.62 -0.52 -10.76
C THR A 25 -4.51 0.78 -9.98
N ASN A 26 -4.39 1.91 -10.70
CA ASN A 26 -4.46 3.22 -10.06
C ASN A 26 -5.78 3.42 -9.30
N ALA A 27 -6.87 2.77 -9.72
CA ALA A 27 -8.15 2.82 -9.04
C ALA A 27 -8.13 2.04 -7.70
N ASP A 28 -7.35 0.96 -7.62
CA ASP A 28 -7.09 0.21 -6.38
C ASP A 28 -6.10 0.91 -5.45
N LEU A 29 -5.34 1.90 -5.95
CA LEU A 29 -4.39 2.69 -5.14
C LEU A 29 -4.92 4.11 -4.85
N GLN A 30 -6.13 4.42 -5.32
CA GLN A 30 -6.77 5.70 -5.10
C GLN A 30 -7.39 5.78 -3.71
N PHE A 31 -7.05 6.86 -3.01
CA PHE A 31 -7.51 7.14 -1.66
C PHE A 31 -8.96 7.64 -1.70
N ARG A 32 -9.93 6.73 -1.54
CA ARG A 32 -11.34 7.09 -1.42
C ARG A 32 -11.69 7.25 0.06
N HIS A 33 -11.33 8.38 0.69
CA HIS A 33 -11.79 8.72 2.04
C HIS A 33 -11.47 7.71 3.18
N GLY A 34 -10.32 7.00 3.12
CA GLY A 34 -9.92 6.05 4.16
C GLY A 34 -8.71 6.53 4.96
N THR A 35 -8.33 5.80 6.02
CA THR A 35 -7.01 5.96 6.65
C THR A 35 -5.94 5.20 5.86
N GLN A 36 -4.65 5.41 6.13
CA GLN A 36 -3.57 4.58 5.57
C GLN A 36 -3.77 3.09 5.85
N ASP A 37 -4.38 2.77 6.99
CA ASP A 37 -4.74 1.40 7.35
C ASP A 37 -5.74 0.79 6.35
N ASP A 38 -6.74 1.55 5.93
CA ASP A 38 -7.73 1.08 4.95
C ASP A 38 -7.11 0.78 3.60
N LEU A 39 -6.18 1.63 3.15
CA LEU A 39 -5.43 1.41 1.91
C LEU A 39 -4.63 0.10 1.99
N LEU A 40 -3.89 -0.12 3.08
CA LEU A 40 -3.13 -1.36 3.27
C LEU A 40 -4.05 -2.59 3.32
N ARG A 41 -5.23 -2.49 3.95
CA ARG A 41 -6.24 -3.57 3.98
C ARG A 41 -6.70 -3.92 2.57
N MET A 42 -7.01 -2.91 1.77
CA MET A 42 -7.48 -3.09 0.40
C MET A 42 -6.38 -3.70 -0.50
N ILE A 43 -5.15 -3.22 -0.40
CA ILE A 43 -4.01 -3.78 -1.14
C ILE A 43 -3.77 -5.24 -0.74
N ALA A 44 -3.76 -5.54 0.56
CA ALA A 44 -3.57 -6.90 1.07
C ALA A 44 -4.64 -7.86 0.50
N ASN A 45 -5.92 -7.46 0.57
CA ASN A 45 -7.03 -8.23 0.01
C ASN A 45 -6.89 -8.42 -1.51
N ARG A 46 -6.52 -7.38 -2.26
CA ARG A 46 -6.36 -7.44 -3.72
C ARG A 46 -5.20 -8.35 -4.16
N LEU A 47 -4.16 -8.45 -3.33
CA LEU A 47 -3.03 -9.36 -3.52
C LEU A 47 -3.30 -10.77 -2.98
N GLY A 48 -4.43 -11.00 -2.30
CA GLY A 48 -4.71 -12.27 -1.62
C GLY A 48 -3.75 -12.56 -0.46
N LYS A 49 -3.25 -11.51 0.19
CA LYS A 49 -2.24 -11.59 1.26
C LYS A 49 -2.79 -11.10 2.58
N THR A 50 -2.21 -11.58 3.66
CA THR A 50 -2.46 -11.04 5.00
C THR A 50 -1.77 -9.68 5.18
N ARG A 51 -2.24 -8.91 6.17
CA ARG A 51 -1.60 -7.65 6.56
C ARG A 51 -0.12 -7.80 6.93
N ARG A 52 0.25 -8.90 7.59
CA ARG A 52 1.64 -9.17 7.95
C ARG A 52 2.50 -9.43 6.72
N GLU A 53 2.02 -10.23 5.78
CA GLU A 53 2.76 -10.47 4.54
C GLU A 53 2.93 -9.18 3.73
N LEU A 54 1.88 -8.35 3.65
CA LEU A 54 1.99 -7.05 3.00
C LEU A 54 3.02 -6.16 3.71
N GLN A 55 3.04 -6.13 5.05
CA GLN A 55 4.03 -5.37 5.81
C GLN A 55 5.45 -5.86 5.51
N VAL A 56 5.68 -7.17 5.50
CA VAL A 56 7.00 -7.73 5.15
C VAL A 56 7.39 -7.36 3.71
N ILE A 57 6.43 -7.34 2.77
CA ILE A 57 6.70 -6.89 1.40
C ILE A 57 7.12 -5.43 1.38
N ILE A 58 6.41 -4.58 2.12
CA ILE A 58 6.68 -3.14 2.24
C ILE A 58 8.04 -2.88 2.88
N ASP A 59 8.39 -3.64 3.92
CA ASP A 59 9.68 -3.52 4.60
C ASP A 59 10.86 -3.97 3.71
N ASN A 60 10.59 -4.79 2.68
CA ASN A 60 11.56 -5.27 1.71
C ASN A 60 11.54 -4.50 0.36
N LEU A 61 10.85 -3.35 0.27
CA LEU A 61 10.73 -2.50 -0.92
C LEU A 61 11.56 -1.21 -0.83
#